data_AF-A0A353GJD9-F1
#
_entry.id   AF-A0A353GJD9-F1
#
_cell.length_a   1.000
_cell.length_b   1.000
_cell.length_c   1.000
_cell.angle_alpha   90.00
_cell.angle_beta   90.00
_cell.angle_gamma   90.00
#
_symmetry.space_group_name_H-M   'P 1'
#
loop_
_entity.id
_entity.type
_entity.pdbx_description
1 polymer ?
#
loop_
_entity_poly.entity_id
_entity_poly.type
_entity_poly.pdbx_seq_one_letter_code
_entity_poly.pdbx_strand_id
1 'polypeptide(L)'
;PQTETPQLPGIFNEAFSSERWKEGAPTRWVIWLNAMEMIRQHKMLGVGPGNFCYVYPSMHTGFLPNDPNYLRYQGLYTNAAHNELLQTWAELGPVGALLLLGMIFYAFRSMARVVQASKREEKNPPHFVRLDGWIAWGGIGALTVLCGAGMMSFPLQLPSSTLLFFALLPLGEMLGEPERDEDGYRMPPLVLEGEWATHTLYLRGMSRVVGVGTSLQLPRAFAGAALALGLVIFCGWSWSAVRPMRADVHYHKGRQLEQMGNKVEAEKEFLAALTIYPNHHDCRSHYTDFLLNQKRYADCLPQLQKVFERLNTCELYARRATAWEALGHLDKAARDMQTYRKMVPSAGGSAF
;
A
#
# COMPACT_ATOMS: atom_id res chain seq x y z
N PRO A 1 15.82 -56.27 10.19
CA PRO A 1 14.87 -55.14 10.38
C PRO A 1 15.65 -53.83 10.55
N GLN A 2 15.96 -53.16 9.43
CA GLN A 2 16.52 -51.82 9.44
C GLN A 2 15.37 -50.84 9.66
N THR A 3 15.40 -50.15 10.79
CA THR A 3 14.52 -49.02 11.09
C THR A 3 14.96 -47.83 10.24
N GLU A 4 14.41 -47.70 9.03
CA GLU A 4 14.50 -46.45 8.27
C GLU A 4 13.73 -45.38 9.05
N THR A 5 14.45 -44.38 9.52
CA THR A 5 13.85 -43.13 10.01
C THR A 5 13.12 -42.50 8.82
N PRO A 6 11.83 -42.13 8.94
CA PRO A 6 11.14 -41.47 7.83
C PRO A 6 11.87 -40.16 7.56
N GLN A 7 12.52 -40.06 6.40
CA GLN A 7 13.22 -38.84 6.02
C GLN A 7 12.20 -37.71 5.97
N LEU A 8 12.45 -36.64 6.73
CA LEU A 8 11.66 -35.42 6.66
C LEU A 8 11.59 -34.99 5.17
N PRO A 9 10.40 -34.66 4.66
CA PRO A 9 10.27 -34.23 3.27
C PRO A 9 11.24 -33.07 3.00
N GLY A 10 11.92 -33.11 1.85
CA GLY A 10 12.87 -32.07 1.49
C GLY A 10 12.21 -30.68 1.50
N ILE A 11 12.97 -29.63 1.80
CA ILE A 11 12.45 -28.25 1.99
C ILE A 11 11.58 -27.76 0.83
N PHE A 12 11.85 -28.21 -0.40
CA PHE A 12 11.02 -27.91 -1.57
C PHE A 12 9.66 -28.64 -1.52
N ASN A 13 9.64 -29.91 -1.11
CA ASN A 13 8.38 -30.61 -0.89
C ASN A 13 7.61 -29.97 0.26
N GLU A 14 8.23 -29.59 1.37
CA GLU A 14 7.51 -28.87 2.43
C GLU A 14 6.99 -27.50 1.97
N ALA A 15 7.82 -26.72 1.26
CA ALA A 15 7.45 -25.39 0.78
C ALA A 15 6.31 -25.43 -0.26
N PHE A 16 6.28 -26.44 -1.14
CA PHE A 16 5.34 -26.49 -2.28
C PHE A 16 4.21 -27.53 -2.13
N SER A 17 4.28 -28.46 -1.17
CA SER A 17 3.25 -29.51 -0.96
C SER A 17 1.92 -28.97 -0.44
N SER A 18 1.93 -27.84 0.26
CA SER A 18 0.70 -27.32 0.88
C SER A 18 -0.32 -26.80 -0.13
N GLU A 19 0.05 -26.65 -1.41
CA GLU A 19 -0.73 -25.99 -2.48
C GLU A 19 -1.31 -24.62 -2.13
N ARG A 20 -0.98 -24.04 -0.96
CA ARG A 20 -1.51 -22.77 -0.44
C ARG A 20 -1.27 -21.59 -1.39
N TRP A 21 -0.28 -21.70 -2.26
CA TRP A 21 -0.01 -20.71 -3.30
C TRP A 21 -1.13 -20.64 -4.35
N LYS A 22 -1.83 -21.75 -4.64
CA LYS A 22 -3.00 -21.77 -5.54
C LYS A 22 -4.20 -21.02 -4.94
N GLU A 23 -4.36 -21.05 -3.62
CA GLU A 23 -5.42 -20.31 -2.91
C GLU A 23 -5.03 -18.85 -2.62
N GLY A 24 -3.74 -18.61 -2.35
CA GLY A 24 -3.19 -17.30 -2.02
C GLY A 24 -2.99 -16.38 -3.22
N ALA A 25 -2.63 -16.91 -4.40
CA ALA A 25 -2.34 -16.10 -5.58
C ALA A 25 -3.56 -15.28 -6.08
N PRO A 26 -4.78 -15.83 -6.17
CA PRO A 26 -5.97 -15.05 -6.50
C PRO A 26 -6.21 -13.91 -5.51
N THR A 27 -6.00 -14.16 -4.22
CA THR A 27 -6.17 -13.15 -3.17
C THR A 27 -5.17 -12.01 -3.32
N ARG A 28 -3.88 -12.33 -3.55
CA ARG A 28 -2.82 -11.34 -3.81
C ARG A 28 -3.10 -10.50 -5.03
N TRP A 29 -3.59 -11.13 -6.11
CA TRP A 29 -3.96 -10.43 -7.33
C TRP A 29 -5.03 -9.37 -7.08
N VAL A 30 -6.09 -9.73 -6.34
CA VAL A 30 -7.14 -8.78 -5.95
C VAL A 30 -6.59 -7.65 -5.08
N ILE A 31 -5.70 -7.97 -4.13
CA ILE A 31 -5.04 -6.97 -3.29
C ILE A 31 -4.26 -5.96 -4.13
N TRP A 32 -3.48 -6.43 -5.11
CA TRP A 32 -2.69 -5.58 -5.96
C TRP A 32 -3.54 -4.71 -6.88
N LEU A 33 -4.61 -5.25 -7.45
CA LEU A 33 -5.56 -4.47 -8.24
C LEU A 33 -6.19 -3.35 -7.41
N ASN A 34 -6.65 -3.65 -6.19
CA ASN A 34 -7.21 -2.64 -5.30
C ASN A 34 -6.17 -1.61 -4.84
N ALA A 35 -4.91 -2.01 -4.64
CA ALA A 35 -3.83 -1.08 -4.37
C ALA A 35 -3.54 -0.15 -5.57
N MET A 36 -3.61 -0.67 -6.80
CA MET A 36 -3.50 0.15 -8.02
C MET A 36 -4.66 1.14 -8.15
N GLU A 37 -5.87 0.73 -7.77
CA GLU A 37 -7.02 1.64 -7.72
C GLU A 37 -6.83 2.73 -6.64
N MET A 38 -6.26 2.37 -5.49
CA MET A 38 -5.87 3.32 -4.45
C MET A 38 -4.87 4.36 -5.00
N ILE A 39 -3.84 3.93 -5.72
CA ILE A 39 -2.88 4.82 -6.40
C ILE A 39 -3.59 5.71 -7.44
N ARG A 40 -4.54 5.14 -8.20
CA ARG A 40 -5.31 5.88 -9.21
C ARG A 40 -6.16 6.99 -8.59
N GLN A 41 -6.75 6.74 -7.42
CA GLN A 41 -7.58 7.70 -6.69
C GLN A 41 -6.73 8.73 -5.92
N HIS A 42 -5.54 8.36 -5.44
CA HIS A 42 -4.67 9.16 -4.59
C HIS A 42 -3.29 9.46 -5.22
N LYS A 43 -3.29 9.96 -6.46
CA LYS A 43 -2.12 10.03 -7.36
C LYS A 43 -0.85 10.70 -6.81
N MET A 44 -0.97 11.70 -5.95
CA MET A 44 0.16 12.58 -5.59
C MET A 44 0.77 12.22 -4.24
N LEU A 45 -0.05 12.23 -3.18
CA LEU A 45 0.43 12.02 -1.81
C LEU A 45 0.22 10.59 -1.33
N GLY A 46 -0.56 9.77 -2.05
CA GLY A 46 -1.06 8.51 -1.52
C GLY A 46 -2.10 8.73 -0.41
N VAL A 47 -2.36 7.66 0.35
CA VAL A 47 -3.38 7.64 1.40
C VAL A 47 -2.86 7.94 2.81
N GLY A 48 -1.55 8.05 3.02
CA GLY A 48 -0.97 8.13 4.36
C GLY A 48 -0.09 6.93 4.70
N PRO A 49 1.09 7.13 5.33
CA PRO A 49 1.84 6.02 5.90
C PRO A 49 0.98 5.27 6.92
N GLY A 50 0.91 3.95 6.80
CA GLY A 50 0.11 3.09 7.67
C GLY A 50 -1.41 3.14 7.44
N ASN A 51 -1.89 3.89 6.45
CA ASN A 51 -3.32 4.00 6.17
C ASN A 51 -3.83 2.95 5.17
N PHE A 52 -2.96 2.14 4.56
CA PHE A 52 -3.35 1.16 3.55
C PHE A 52 -4.48 0.26 4.04
N CYS A 53 -4.35 -0.35 5.22
CA CYS A 53 -5.32 -1.30 5.76
C CYS A 53 -6.70 -0.69 6.07
N TYR A 54 -6.74 0.62 6.38
CA TYR A 54 -7.98 1.34 6.68
C TYR A 54 -8.70 1.80 5.40
N VAL A 55 -7.94 2.17 4.37
CA VAL A 55 -8.51 2.61 3.09
C VAL A 55 -8.85 1.43 2.20
N TYR A 56 -8.12 0.31 2.30
CA TYR A 56 -8.30 -0.87 1.45
C TYR A 56 -9.74 -1.40 1.36
N PRO A 57 -10.52 -1.54 2.47
CA PRO A 57 -11.90 -2.02 2.40
C PRO A 57 -12.85 -1.11 1.58
N SER A 58 -12.46 0.15 1.41
CA SER A 58 -13.17 1.13 0.60
C SER A 58 -12.75 1.16 -0.88
N MET A 59 -11.72 0.41 -1.26
CA MET A 59 -11.22 0.33 -2.64
C MET A 59 -11.93 -0.77 -3.42
N HIS A 60 -12.38 -0.45 -4.63
CA HIS A 60 -13.03 -1.40 -5.54
C HIS A 60 -12.52 -1.19 -6.95
N THR A 61 -11.89 -2.22 -7.50
CA THR A 61 -11.64 -2.24 -8.94
C THR A 61 -12.93 -2.60 -9.68
N GLY A 62 -13.27 -1.86 -10.74
CA GLY A 62 -14.45 -2.12 -11.56
C GLY A 62 -14.43 -3.48 -12.28
N PHE A 63 -13.30 -4.19 -12.23
CA PHE A 63 -13.13 -5.53 -12.78
C PHE A 63 -13.72 -6.63 -11.86
N LEU A 64 -13.62 -6.46 -10.54
CA LEU A 64 -14.02 -7.47 -9.55
C LEU A 64 -15.49 -7.93 -9.63
N PRO A 65 -16.48 -7.03 -9.82
CA PRO A 65 -17.89 -7.44 -9.85
C PRO A 65 -18.29 -8.28 -11.07
N ASN A 66 -17.45 -8.31 -12.11
CA ASN A 66 -17.75 -8.95 -13.40
C ASN A 66 -17.17 -10.37 -13.53
N ASP A 67 -16.32 -10.81 -12.60
CA ASP A 67 -15.75 -12.15 -12.59
C ASP A 67 -16.23 -12.95 -11.36
N PRO A 68 -17.05 -14.00 -11.55
CA PRO A 68 -17.57 -14.83 -10.46
C PRO A 68 -16.48 -15.43 -9.57
N ASN A 69 -15.28 -15.68 -10.10
CA ASN A 69 -14.19 -16.30 -9.33
C ASN A 69 -13.56 -15.35 -8.31
N TYR A 70 -13.65 -14.03 -8.55
CA TYR A 70 -13.04 -13.00 -7.70
C TYR A 70 -14.05 -12.24 -6.84
N LEU A 71 -15.35 -12.37 -7.11
CA LEU A 71 -16.42 -11.74 -6.34
C LEU A 71 -16.32 -12.05 -4.83
N ARG A 72 -15.92 -13.28 -4.47
CA ARG A 72 -15.71 -13.72 -3.07
C ARG A 72 -14.63 -12.93 -2.31
N TYR A 73 -13.73 -12.23 -3.02
CA TYR A 73 -12.68 -11.43 -2.41
C TYR A 73 -13.05 -9.95 -2.26
N GLN A 74 -14.24 -9.56 -2.73
CA GLN A 74 -14.71 -8.19 -2.67
C GLN A 74 -14.98 -7.75 -1.22
N GLY A 75 -14.46 -6.59 -0.84
CA GLY A 75 -14.67 -6.02 0.50
C GLY A 75 -13.95 -6.76 1.63
N LEU A 76 -13.07 -7.71 1.32
CA LEU A 76 -12.22 -8.33 2.33
C LEU A 76 -11.24 -7.32 2.92
N TYR A 77 -10.85 -7.58 4.17
CA TYR A 77 -9.79 -6.84 4.85
C TYR A 77 -8.42 -7.43 4.51
N THR A 78 -7.41 -6.57 4.40
CA THR A 78 -6.01 -6.98 4.43
C THR A 78 -5.18 -5.92 5.16
N ASN A 79 -4.10 -6.36 5.80
CA ASN A 79 -3.23 -5.47 6.55
C ASN A 79 -2.18 -4.76 5.67
N ALA A 80 -1.87 -5.28 4.48
CA ALA A 80 -0.86 -4.70 3.59
C ALA A 80 -1.10 -5.07 2.11
N ALA A 81 -0.44 -4.37 1.19
CA ALA A 81 -0.42 -4.72 -0.23
C ALA A 81 0.34 -6.04 -0.50
N HIS A 82 1.20 -6.45 0.43
CA HIS A 82 2.14 -7.56 0.27
C HIS A 82 3.01 -7.44 -0.98
N ASN A 83 3.36 -6.20 -1.28
CA ASN A 83 4.33 -5.79 -2.26
C ASN A 83 4.84 -4.42 -1.78
N GLU A 84 6.11 -4.35 -1.41
CA GLU A 84 6.70 -3.19 -0.73
C GLU A 84 6.64 -1.92 -1.60
N LEU A 85 6.89 -2.06 -2.90
CA LEU A 85 6.83 -0.94 -3.84
C LEU A 85 5.39 -0.45 -3.99
N LEU A 86 4.45 -1.37 -4.16
CA LEU A 86 3.04 -1.04 -4.33
C LEU A 86 2.45 -0.43 -3.06
N GLN A 87 2.81 -0.97 -1.89
CA GLN A 87 2.48 -0.42 -0.57
C GLN A 87 3.02 1.02 -0.45
N THR A 88 4.31 1.20 -0.70
CA THR A 88 4.97 2.51 -0.58
C THR A 88 4.34 3.53 -1.53
N TRP A 89 4.01 3.12 -2.75
CA TRP A 89 3.35 4.00 -3.72
C TRP A 89 1.92 4.34 -3.30
N ALA A 90 1.14 3.36 -2.84
CA ALA A 90 -0.22 3.60 -2.39
C ALA A 90 -0.28 4.55 -1.18
N GLU A 91 0.67 4.44 -0.25
CA GLU A 91 0.69 5.22 1.00
C GLU A 91 1.37 6.59 0.86
N LEU A 92 2.49 6.67 0.15
CA LEU A 92 3.34 7.88 0.06
C LEU A 92 3.35 8.53 -1.32
N GLY A 93 2.58 7.98 -2.26
CA GLY A 93 2.54 8.46 -3.64
C GLY A 93 3.83 8.17 -4.42
N PRO A 94 3.95 8.74 -5.64
CA PRO A 94 5.11 8.55 -6.50
C PRO A 94 6.41 9.04 -5.87
N VAL A 95 6.36 10.06 -4.99
CA VAL A 95 7.57 10.57 -4.30
C VAL A 95 8.17 9.50 -3.40
N GLY A 96 7.35 8.85 -2.56
CA GLY A 96 7.84 7.76 -1.71
C GLY A 96 8.35 6.57 -2.51
N ALA A 97 7.64 6.18 -3.58
CA ALA A 97 8.05 5.10 -4.45
C ALA A 97 9.41 5.38 -5.13
N LEU A 98 9.60 6.59 -5.65
CA LEU A 98 10.86 7.00 -6.28
C LEU A 98 12.01 7.10 -5.28
N LEU A 99 11.75 7.55 -4.05
CA LEU A 99 12.76 7.56 -2.98
C LEU A 99 13.19 6.14 -2.62
N LEU A 100 12.26 5.21 -2.44
CA LEU A 100 12.57 3.81 -2.15
C LEU A 100 13.39 3.17 -3.28
N LEU A 101 12.97 3.35 -4.54
CA LEU A 101 13.72 2.87 -5.70
C LEU A 101 15.10 3.51 -5.80
N GLY A 102 15.21 4.82 -5.52
CA GLY A 102 16.47 5.55 -5.48
C GLY A 102 17.43 5.03 -4.42
N MET A 103 16.93 4.74 -3.21
CA MET A 103 17.71 4.14 -2.11
C MET A 103 18.22 2.74 -2.48
N ILE A 104 17.36 1.90 -3.05
CA ILE A 104 17.73 0.55 -3.52
C ILE A 104 18.79 0.65 -4.61
N PHE A 105 18.59 1.51 -5.62
CA PHE A 105 19.54 1.73 -6.70
C PHE A 105 20.89 2.24 -6.16
N TYR A 106 20.86 3.19 -5.24
CA TYR A 106 22.06 3.73 -4.60
C TYR A 106 22.85 2.64 -3.87
N ALA A 107 22.20 1.80 -3.06
CA ALA A 107 22.85 0.72 -2.33
C ALA A 107 23.48 -0.32 -3.28
N PHE A 108 22.77 -0.75 -4.32
CA PHE A 108 23.33 -1.64 -5.33
C PHE A 108 24.53 -1.01 -6.05
N ARG A 109 24.41 0.26 -6.45
CA ARG A 109 25.47 0.99 -7.14
C ARG A 109 26.71 1.16 -6.26
N SER A 110 26.55 1.50 -4.98
CA SER A 110 27.67 1.71 -4.06
C SER A 110 28.43 0.40 -3.85
N MET A 111 27.74 -0.71 -3.58
CA MET A 111 28.37 -2.02 -3.43
C MET A 111 28.97 -2.56 -4.73
N ALA A 112 28.32 -2.33 -5.88
CA ALA A 112 28.86 -2.73 -7.18
C ALA A 112 30.19 -2.00 -7.50
N ARG A 113 30.36 -0.75 -7.06
CA ARG A 113 31.65 -0.04 -7.18
C ARG A 113 32.76 -0.74 -6.40
N VAL A 114 32.50 -1.17 -5.16
CA VAL A 114 33.46 -1.89 -4.32
C VAL A 114 33.87 -3.21 -4.98
N VAL A 115 32.89 -3.98 -5.47
CA VAL A 115 33.15 -5.24 -6.20
C VAL A 115 33.98 -5.02 -7.46
N GLN A 116 33.75 -3.93 -8.19
CA GLN A 116 34.53 -3.61 -9.38
C GLN A 116 35.95 -3.17 -9.02
N ALA A 117 36.12 -2.40 -7.95
CA ALA A 117 37.44 -1.97 -7.46
C ALA A 117 38.27 -3.17 -7.00
N SER A 118 37.69 -4.09 -6.23
CA SER A 118 38.38 -5.29 -5.76
C SER A 118 38.82 -6.25 -6.88
N LYS A 119 38.25 -6.12 -8.09
CA LYS A 119 38.63 -6.87 -9.29
C LYS A 119 39.74 -6.19 -10.11
N ARG A 120 39.94 -4.88 -9.93
CA ARG A 120 40.91 -4.09 -10.70
C ARG A 120 42.34 -4.16 -10.14
N GLU A 121 42.50 -4.49 -8.86
CA GLU A 121 43.83 -4.69 -8.27
C GLU A 121 44.49 -5.98 -8.81
N GLU A 122 45.74 -5.86 -9.25
CA GLU A 122 46.51 -6.93 -9.89
C GLU A 122 47.04 -7.97 -8.89
N LYS A 123 47.03 -9.25 -9.32
CA LYS A 123 47.64 -10.51 -8.81
C LYS A 123 47.70 -10.85 -7.31
N ASN A 124 47.65 -9.92 -6.37
CA ASN A 124 47.52 -10.14 -4.92
C ASN A 124 47.05 -8.85 -4.24
N PRO A 125 45.75 -8.51 -4.32
CA PRO A 125 45.20 -7.42 -3.52
C PRO A 125 45.46 -7.69 -2.03
N PRO A 126 45.69 -6.66 -1.20
CA PRO A 126 45.77 -6.83 0.23
C PRO A 126 44.55 -7.60 0.75
N HIS A 127 44.73 -8.44 1.78
CA HIS A 127 43.65 -9.29 2.30
C HIS A 127 42.36 -8.52 2.61
N PHE A 128 42.47 -7.25 3.06
CA PHE A 128 41.34 -6.38 3.33
C PHE A 128 40.54 -6.00 2.08
N VAL A 129 41.17 -5.64 0.95
CA VAL A 129 40.46 -5.28 -0.30
C VAL A 129 39.68 -6.48 -0.85
N ARG A 130 40.25 -7.68 -0.74
CA ARG A 130 39.56 -8.91 -1.13
C ARG A 130 38.36 -9.19 -0.22
N LEU A 131 38.50 -8.96 1.09
CA LEU A 131 37.44 -9.12 2.07
C LEU A 131 36.30 -8.12 1.82
N ASP A 132 36.61 -6.85 1.53
CA ASP A 132 35.62 -5.80 1.22
C ASP A 132 34.78 -6.17 -0.02
N GLY A 133 35.42 -6.71 -1.05
CA GLY A 133 34.73 -7.24 -2.24
C GLY A 133 33.76 -8.38 -1.90
N TRP A 134 34.14 -9.31 -1.01
CA TRP A 134 33.27 -10.38 -0.54
C TRP A 134 32.12 -9.87 0.33
N ILE A 135 32.38 -8.91 1.22
CA ILE A 135 31.33 -8.27 2.03
C ILE A 135 30.33 -7.54 1.12
N ALA A 136 30.81 -6.81 0.12
CA ALA A 136 29.96 -6.13 -0.86
C ALA A 136 29.10 -7.11 -1.67
N TRP A 137 29.65 -8.26 -2.08
CA TRP A 137 28.86 -9.34 -2.69
C TRP A 137 27.79 -9.90 -1.74
N GLY A 138 28.15 -10.12 -0.47
CA GLY A 138 27.21 -10.55 0.56
C GLY A 138 26.07 -9.54 0.75
N GLY A 139 26.39 -8.24 0.77
CA GLY A 139 25.42 -7.15 0.85
C GLY A 139 24.49 -7.08 -0.37
N ILE A 140 25.03 -7.25 -1.58
CA ILE A 140 24.23 -7.34 -2.82
C ILE A 140 23.27 -8.55 -2.74
N GLY A 141 23.76 -9.70 -2.30
CA GLY A 141 22.94 -10.91 -2.11
C GLY A 141 21.81 -10.68 -1.11
N ALA A 142 22.12 -10.11 0.06
CA ALA A 142 21.14 -9.79 1.09
C ALA A 142 20.08 -8.79 0.59
N LEU A 143 20.49 -7.73 -0.10
CA LEU A 143 19.57 -6.74 -0.69
C LEU A 143 18.70 -7.35 -1.79
N THR A 144 19.25 -8.26 -2.59
CA THR A 144 18.50 -8.99 -3.64
C THR A 144 17.41 -9.86 -3.03
N VAL A 145 17.74 -10.62 -1.98
CA VAL A 145 16.76 -11.44 -1.25
C VAL A 145 15.68 -10.56 -0.63
N LEU A 146 16.06 -9.43 -0.03
CA LEU A 146 15.11 -8.48 0.55
C LEU A 146 14.17 -7.90 -0.51
N CYS A 147 14.68 -7.50 -1.68
CA CYS A 147 13.87 -7.02 -2.80
C CYS A 147 12.92 -8.12 -3.31
N GLY A 148 13.42 -9.35 -3.50
CA GLY A 148 12.61 -10.49 -3.93
C GLY A 148 11.49 -10.81 -2.95
N ALA A 149 11.80 -10.84 -1.65
CA ALA A 149 10.78 -10.97 -0.59
C ALA A 149 9.79 -9.80 -0.61
N GLY A 150 10.26 -8.58 -0.85
CA GLY A 150 9.44 -7.38 -0.97
C GLY A 150 8.49 -7.37 -2.17
N MET A 151 8.66 -8.23 -3.17
CA MET A 151 7.70 -8.34 -4.28
C MET A 151 6.42 -9.09 -3.88
N MET A 152 6.51 -10.00 -2.91
CA MET A 152 5.43 -10.92 -2.51
C MET A 152 5.03 -10.79 -1.02
N SER A 153 5.74 -9.93 -0.31
CA SER A 153 5.61 -9.65 1.12
C SER A 153 5.93 -8.18 1.40
N PHE A 154 6.07 -7.83 2.67
CA PHE A 154 6.23 -6.46 3.17
C PHE A 154 7.34 -6.38 4.25
N PRO A 155 8.57 -6.85 3.95
CA PRO A 155 9.65 -6.95 4.92
C PRO A 155 10.03 -5.60 5.54
N LEU A 156 9.89 -4.46 4.86
CA LEU A 156 10.27 -3.15 5.43
C LEU A 156 9.25 -2.62 6.45
N GLN A 157 8.18 -3.36 6.73
CA GLN A 157 7.31 -3.09 7.88
C GLN A 157 7.79 -3.86 9.14
N LEU A 158 8.67 -4.83 8.97
CA LEU A 158 9.26 -5.58 10.09
C LEU A 158 10.51 -4.84 10.59
N PRO A 159 10.63 -4.56 11.91
CA PRO A 159 11.77 -3.81 12.44
C PRO A 159 13.14 -4.42 12.09
N SER A 160 13.26 -5.75 12.12
CA SER A 160 14.52 -6.46 11.84
C SER A 160 14.99 -6.27 10.39
N SER A 161 14.09 -6.49 9.44
CA SER A 161 14.36 -6.31 8.01
C SER A 161 14.58 -4.84 7.64
N THR A 162 13.88 -3.92 8.31
CA THR A 162 14.08 -2.47 8.16
C THR A 162 15.47 -2.06 8.62
N LEU A 163 15.89 -2.51 9.81
CA LEU A 163 17.24 -2.26 10.33
C LEU A 163 18.31 -2.82 9.39
N LEU A 164 18.11 -4.04 8.88
CA LEU A 164 19.03 -4.63 7.91
C LEU A 164 19.10 -3.80 6.62
N PHE A 165 17.97 -3.35 6.08
CA PHE A 165 17.94 -2.48 4.90
C PHE A 165 18.74 -1.20 5.10
N PHE A 166 18.54 -0.52 6.23
CA PHE A 166 19.28 0.71 6.55
C PHE A 166 20.75 0.46 6.88
N ALA A 167 21.13 -0.73 7.36
CA ALA A 167 22.53 -1.13 7.53
C ALA A 167 23.22 -1.41 6.19
N LEU A 168 22.50 -1.97 5.21
CA LEU A 168 23.01 -2.22 3.86
C LEU A 168 23.15 -0.94 3.02
N LEU A 169 22.34 0.08 3.29
CA LEU A 169 22.28 1.32 2.50
C LEU A 169 23.64 2.05 2.39
N PRO A 170 24.38 2.34 3.50
CA PRO A 170 25.69 2.99 3.42
C PRO A 170 26.85 2.02 3.20
N LEU A 171 26.61 0.70 3.20
CA LEU A 171 27.66 -0.33 3.25
C LEU A 171 28.70 -0.16 2.15
N GLY A 172 28.27 0.11 0.92
CA GLY A 172 29.18 0.31 -0.20
C GLY A 172 30.09 1.53 -0.06
N GLU A 173 29.66 2.61 0.60
CA GLU A 173 30.54 3.76 0.89
C GLU A 173 31.45 3.50 2.09
N MET A 174 30.99 2.71 3.06
CA MET A 174 31.82 2.36 4.22
C MET A 174 32.98 1.45 3.83
N LEU A 175 32.74 0.52 2.88
CA LEU A 175 33.75 -0.39 2.34
C LEU A 175 34.60 0.27 1.25
N GLY A 176 33.98 1.09 0.42
CA GLY A 176 34.69 1.92 -0.54
C GLY A 176 35.32 3.10 0.15
N GLU A 177 36.41 2.90 0.91
CA GLU A 177 37.23 4.04 1.35
C GLU A 177 37.45 4.95 0.12
N PRO A 178 37.26 6.27 0.27
CA PRO A 178 37.65 7.18 -0.79
C PRO A 178 39.13 6.89 -1.02
N GLU A 179 39.46 6.53 -2.26
CA GLU A 179 40.82 6.40 -2.79
C GLU A 179 41.80 6.99 -1.78
N ARG A 180 42.54 6.14 -1.07
CA ARG A 180 43.71 6.62 -0.34
C ARG A 180 44.60 7.15 -1.44
N ASP A 181 44.46 8.44 -1.74
CA ASP A 181 45.43 9.17 -2.53
C ASP A 181 46.77 8.77 -1.90
N GLU A 182 47.67 8.19 -2.69
CA GLU A 182 48.98 7.76 -2.22
C GLU A 182 49.75 8.92 -1.55
N ASP A 183 49.27 10.16 -1.73
CA ASP A 183 49.78 11.41 -1.17
C ASP A 183 48.97 12.00 0.02
N GLY A 184 47.90 11.34 0.50
CA GLY A 184 47.15 11.76 1.70
C GLY A 184 46.40 13.10 1.60
N TYR A 185 46.39 13.76 0.43
CA TYR A 185 45.65 14.99 0.20
C TYR A 185 44.22 14.68 -0.25
N ARG A 186 43.28 14.52 0.69
CA ARG A 186 41.87 14.75 0.38
C ARG A 186 41.77 16.17 -0.15
N MET A 187 41.59 16.30 -1.46
CA MET A 187 41.33 17.60 -2.07
C MET A 187 40.14 18.23 -1.33
N PRO A 188 40.30 19.45 -0.78
CA PRO A 188 39.19 20.12 -0.13
C PRO A 188 38.06 20.19 -1.17
N PRO A 189 36.82 19.82 -0.79
CA PRO A 189 35.74 19.81 -1.74
C PRO A 189 35.56 21.20 -2.31
N LEU A 190 35.22 21.30 -3.59
CA LEU A 190 34.97 22.59 -4.21
C LEU A 190 33.65 23.12 -3.63
N VAL A 191 33.75 24.12 -2.76
CA VAL A 191 32.61 24.76 -2.12
C VAL A 191 32.19 25.93 -2.99
N LEU A 192 31.00 25.82 -3.59
CA LEU A 192 30.33 26.91 -4.28
C LEU A 192 29.35 27.55 -3.29
N GLU A 193 29.75 28.69 -2.74
CA GLU A 193 28.90 29.48 -1.86
C GLU A 193 27.94 30.32 -2.70
N GLY A 194 26.64 30.03 -2.59
CA GLY A 194 25.56 30.91 -3.04
C GLY A 194 24.85 31.54 -1.86
N GLU A 195 24.05 32.57 -2.11
CA GLU A 195 23.36 33.34 -1.05
C GLU A 195 22.37 32.51 -0.22
N TRP A 196 21.78 31.45 -0.79
CA TRP A 196 20.75 30.62 -0.15
C TRP A 196 21.12 29.13 -0.09
N ALA A 197 22.22 28.74 -0.73
CA ALA A 197 22.69 27.37 -0.77
C ALA A 197 24.20 27.31 -0.92
N THR A 198 24.82 26.38 -0.21
CA THR A 198 26.21 25.98 -0.46
C THR A 198 26.19 24.64 -1.18
N HIS A 199 26.75 24.61 -2.38
CA HIS A 199 26.96 23.37 -3.11
C HIS A 199 28.40 22.90 -2.91
N THR A 200 28.56 21.73 -2.30
CA THR A 200 29.84 21.11 -2.04
C THR A 200 30.07 20.02 -3.10
N LEU A 201 31.00 20.24 -4.01
CA LEU A 201 31.38 19.26 -5.03
C LEU A 201 32.57 18.44 -4.53
N TYR A 202 32.36 17.15 -4.35
CA TYR A 202 33.41 16.19 -4.03
C TYR A 202 34.04 15.72 -5.34
N LEU A 203 35.30 16.10 -5.56
CA LEU A 203 36.05 15.78 -6.77
C LEU A 203 37.09 14.69 -6.51
N ARG A 204 37.33 13.85 -7.52
CA ARG A 204 38.41 12.86 -7.56
C ARG A 204 39.34 13.21 -8.72
N GLY A 205 40.63 13.39 -8.44
CA GLY A 205 41.66 13.68 -9.43
C GLY A 205 41.36 14.87 -10.35
N MET A 206 40.80 15.97 -9.82
CA MET A 206 40.44 17.22 -10.53
C MET A 206 39.47 17.11 -11.72
N SER A 207 39.05 15.91 -12.12
CA SER A 207 38.34 15.67 -13.39
C SER A 207 36.98 15.01 -13.21
N ARG A 208 36.72 14.39 -12.06
CA ARG A 208 35.50 13.59 -11.84
C ARG A 208 34.75 14.01 -10.59
N VAL A 209 33.52 14.47 -10.74
CA VAL A 209 32.58 14.70 -9.62
C VAL A 209 32.11 13.34 -9.09
N VAL A 210 32.37 13.08 -7.81
CA VAL A 210 32.01 11.84 -7.10
C VAL A 210 30.80 12.03 -6.21
N GLY A 211 30.58 13.24 -5.72
CA GLY A 211 29.43 13.58 -4.89
C GLY A 211 29.09 15.06 -4.99
N VAL A 212 27.81 15.36 -4.80
CA VAL A 212 27.31 16.73 -4.68
C VAL A 212 26.56 16.80 -3.37
N GLY A 213 27.12 17.52 -2.40
CA GLY A 213 26.39 17.98 -1.23
C GLY A 213 25.70 19.29 -1.56
N THR A 214 24.46 19.47 -1.14
CA THR A 214 23.82 20.79 -1.13
C THR A 214 23.34 21.05 0.27
N SER A 215 23.90 22.06 0.93
CA SER A 215 23.35 22.58 2.17
C SER A 215 22.58 23.85 1.87
N LEU A 216 21.32 23.90 2.32
CA LEU A 216 20.51 25.10 2.19
C LEU A 216 20.80 26.01 3.38
N GLN A 217 21.28 27.22 3.11
CA GLN A 217 21.49 28.24 4.14
C GLN A 217 20.17 28.97 4.36
N LEU A 218 19.22 28.32 5.03
CA LEU A 218 17.95 28.94 5.35
C LEU A 218 18.07 29.75 6.64
N PRO A 219 17.63 31.03 6.65
CA PRO A 219 17.47 31.78 7.90
C PRO A 219 16.65 30.94 8.88
N ARG A 220 17.07 30.87 10.14
CA ARG A 220 16.39 30.03 11.16
C ARG A 220 14.87 30.29 11.23
N ALA A 221 14.46 31.55 11.04
CA ALA A 221 13.06 31.93 10.97
C ALA A 221 12.31 31.29 9.79
N PHE A 222 12.94 31.25 8.60
CA PHE A 222 12.37 30.63 7.41
C PHE A 222 12.31 29.10 7.55
N ALA A 223 13.39 28.46 8.04
CA ALA A 223 13.39 27.02 8.29
C ALA A 223 12.31 26.62 9.31
N GLY A 224 12.14 27.40 10.38
CA GLY A 224 11.06 27.23 11.35
C GLY A 224 9.67 27.37 10.71
N ALA A 225 9.47 28.39 9.88
CA ALA A 225 8.21 28.61 9.17
C ALA A 225 7.90 27.48 8.16
N ALA A 226 8.91 27.00 7.43
CA ALA A 226 8.76 25.90 6.47
C ALA A 226 8.42 24.58 7.18
N LEU A 227 9.06 24.28 8.31
CA LEU A 227 8.72 23.12 9.14
C LEU A 227 7.31 23.24 9.72
N ALA A 228 6.92 24.41 10.22
CA ALA A 228 5.57 24.64 10.73
C ALA A 228 4.52 24.46 9.63
N LEU A 229 4.77 25.01 8.43
CA LEU A 229 3.91 24.83 7.26
C LEU A 229 3.83 23.35 6.85
N GLY A 230 4.97 22.66 6.81
CA GLY A 230 5.03 21.22 6.54
C GLY A 230 4.22 20.41 7.55
N LEU A 231 4.30 20.75 8.84
CA LEU A 231 3.52 20.13 9.90
C LEU A 231 2.02 20.38 9.71
N VAL A 232 1.62 21.61 9.37
CA VAL A 232 0.20 21.95 9.10
C VAL A 232 -0.32 21.18 7.88
N ILE A 233 0.46 21.11 6.80
CA ILE A 233 0.12 20.31 5.61
C ILE A 233 0.00 18.83 5.99
N PHE A 234 0.94 18.30 6.77
CA PHE A 234 0.92 16.92 7.24
C PHE A 234 -0.32 16.64 8.10
N CYS A 235 -0.63 17.46 9.10
CA CYS A 235 -1.82 17.32 9.93
C CYS A 235 -3.12 17.43 9.11
N GLY A 236 -3.18 18.36 8.16
CA GLY A 236 -4.33 18.51 7.26
C GLY A 236 -4.53 17.29 6.35
N TRP A 237 -3.42 16.74 5.83
CA TRP A 237 -3.44 15.51 5.04
C TRP A 237 -3.84 14.30 5.88
N SER A 238 -3.28 14.14 7.08
CA SER A 238 -3.68 13.08 8.02
C SER A 238 -5.16 13.20 8.40
N TRP A 239 -5.67 14.41 8.66
CA TRP A 239 -7.09 14.65 8.95
C TRP A 239 -8.01 14.28 7.78
N SER A 240 -7.58 14.58 6.56
CA SER A 240 -8.25 14.18 5.32
C SER A 240 -8.25 12.65 5.17
N ALA A 241 -7.15 11.98 5.49
CA ALA A 241 -7.02 10.53 5.36
C ALA A 241 -7.94 9.75 6.31
N VAL A 242 -8.22 10.29 7.51
CA VAL A 242 -9.12 9.64 8.49
C VAL A 242 -10.61 9.95 8.29
N ARG A 243 -11.01 10.57 7.17
CA ARG A 243 -12.43 10.83 6.85
C ARG A 243 -13.33 9.57 6.92
N PRO A 244 -12.92 8.39 6.41
CA PRO A 244 -13.73 7.17 6.51
C PRO A 244 -14.01 6.79 7.97
N MET A 245 -12.99 6.77 8.82
CA MET A 245 -13.12 6.44 10.24
C MET A 245 -14.01 7.44 10.99
N ARG A 246 -13.91 8.74 10.66
CA ARG A 246 -14.82 9.76 11.22
C ARG A 246 -16.26 9.53 10.80
N ALA A 247 -16.49 9.12 9.55
CA ALA A 247 -17.82 8.76 9.08
C ALA A 247 -18.35 7.47 9.73
N ASP A 248 -17.49 6.49 10.01
CA ASP A 248 -17.85 5.26 10.74
C ASP A 248 -18.42 5.55 12.13
N VAL A 249 -17.86 6.53 12.85
CA VAL A 249 -18.37 6.95 14.17
C VAL A 249 -19.84 7.38 14.07
N HIS A 250 -20.17 8.21 13.08
CA HIS A 250 -21.56 8.63 12.84
C HIS A 250 -22.44 7.47 12.39
N TYR A 251 -21.95 6.60 11.50
CA TYR A 251 -22.67 5.42 11.04
C TYR A 251 -23.04 4.48 12.20
N HIS A 252 -22.09 4.13 13.07
CA HIS A 252 -22.34 3.27 14.22
C HIS A 252 -23.29 3.89 15.24
N LYS A 253 -23.18 5.21 15.45
CA LYS A 253 -24.12 5.95 16.30
C LYS A 253 -25.55 5.92 15.71
N GLY A 254 -25.70 6.12 14.40
CA GLY A 254 -26.97 5.98 13.70
C GLY A 254 -27.60 4.60 13.86
N ARG A 255 -26.79 3.53 13.75
CA ARG A 255 -27.25 2.14 13.99
C ARG A 255 -27.75 1.91 15.41
N GLN A 256 -27.07 2.47 16.42
CA GLN A 256 -27.52 2.37 17.82
C GLN A 256 -28.84 3.12 18.04
N LEU A 257 -28.97 4.32 17.48
CA LEU A 257 -30.21 5.11 17.59
C LEU A 257 -31.39 4.43 16.89
N GLU A 258 -31.15 3.80 15.74
CA GLU A 258 -32.16 3.00 15.04
C GLU A 258 -32.64 1.83 15.91
N GLN A 259 -31.72 1.10 16.55
CA GLN A 259 -32.05 0.00 17.47
C GLN A 259 -32.84 0.48 18.69
N MET A 260 -32.58 1.71 19.17
CA MET A 260 -33.36 2.35 20.23
C MET A 260 -34.73 2.88 19.75
N GLY A 261 -35.05 2.76 18.46
CA GLY A 261 -36.29 3.24 17.87
C GLY A 261 -36.30 4.75 17.55
N ASN A 262 -35.20 5.47 17.78
CA ASN A 262 -35.10 6.89 17.49
C ASN A 262 -34.75 7.13 16.01
N LYS A 263 -35.76 6.99 15.14
CA LYS A 263 -35.61 7.05 13.69
C LYS A 263 -35.11 8.41 13.17
N VAL A 264 -35.57 9.51 13.78
CA VAL A 264 -35.23 10.86 13.31
C VAL A 264 -33.76 11.18 13.55
N GLU A 265 -33.25 10.91 14.76
CA GLU A 265 -31.83 11.12 15.05
C GLU A 265 -30.94 10.09 14.33
N ALA A 266 -31.42 8.85 14.15
CA ALA A 266 -30.68 7.85 13.37
C ALA A 266 -30.43 8.32 11.93
N GLU A 267 -31.47 8.85 11.26
CA GLU A 267 -31.35 9.39 9.90
C GLU A 267 -30.35 10.55 9.83
N LYS A 268 -30.39 11.46 10.81
CA LYS A 268 -29.45 12.59 10.89
C LYS A 268 -28.00 12.13 10.97
N GLU A 269 -27.73 11.09 11.78
CA GLU A 269 -26.38 10.51 11.90
C GLU A 269 -25.95 9.78 10.62
N PHE A 270 -26.84 9.06 9.93
CA PHE A 270 -26.54 8.47 8.62
C PHE A 270 -26.20 9.52 7.56
N LEU A 271 -26.96 10.61 7.51
CA LEU A 271 -26.69 11.72 6.59
C LEU A 271 -25.38 12.44 6.94
N ALA A 272 -25.06 12.59 8.23
CA ALA A 272 -23.78 13.14 8.67
C ALA A 272 -22.60 12.26 8.21
N ALA A 273 -22.70 10.94 8.36
CA ALA A 273 -21.69 10.00 7.85
C ALA A 273 -21.47 10.15 6.34
N LEU A 274 -22.57 10.19 5.56
CA LEU A 274 -22.52 10.36 4.10
C LEU A 274 -22.06 11.76 3.67
N THR A 275 -22.17 12.77 4.52
CA THR A 275 -21.63 14.12 4.26
C THR A 275 -20.11 14.15 4.45
N ILE A 276 -19.61 13.49 5.49
CA ILE A 276 -18.16 13.40 5.77
C ILE A 276 -17.45 12.54 4.72
N TYR A 277 -18.05 11.39 4.39
CA TYR A 277 -17.53 10.44 3.41
C TYR A 277 -18.66 9.99 2.46
N PRO A 278 -18.83 10.68 1.30
CA PRO A 278 -19.89 10.35 0.34
C PRO A 278 -19.82 8.92 -0.20
N ASN A 279 -18.63 8.32 -0.25
CA ASN A 279 -18.42 6.94 -0.71
C ASN A 279 -18.50 5.93 0.44
N HIS A 280 -19.20 6.26 1.54
CA HIS A 280 -19.46 5.31 2.63
C HIS A 280 -20.52 4.29 2.23
N HIS A 281 -20.11 3.19 1.62
CA HIS A 281 -21.03 2.22 1.05
C HIS A 281 -21.78 1.39 2.10
N ASP A 282 -21.17 1.07 3.23
CA ASP A 282 -21.83 0.27 4.28
C ASP A 282 -22.94 1.11 4.93
N CYS A 283 -22.63 2.38 5.25
CA CYS A 283 -23.64 3.33 5.71
C CYS A 283 -24.73 3.52 4.66
N ARG A 284 -24.39 3.64 3.36
CA ARG A 284 -25.39 3.82 2.30
C ARG A 284 -26.27 2.58 2.12
N SER A 285 -25.69 1.38 2.17
CA SER A 285 -26.43 0.12 2.11
C SER A 285 -27.40 -0.02 3.29
N HIS A 286 -26.95 0.27 4.51
CA HIS A 286 -27.85 0.29 5.67
C HIS A 286 -28.91 1.39 5.58
N TYR A 287 -28.55 2.58 5.09
CA TYR A 287 -29.50 3.66 4.89
C TYR A 287 -30.59 3.30 3.87
N THR A 288 -30.27 2.52 2.82
CA THR A 288 -31.31 2.01 1.88
C THR A 288 -32.31 1.09 2.56
N ASP A 289 -31.85 0.22 3.46
CA ASP A 289 -32.69 -0.69 4.25
C ASP A 289 -33.59 0.09 5.22
N PHE A 290 -32.99 1.08 5.90
CA PHE A 290 -33.69 2.01 6.77
C PHE A 290 -34.81 2.76 6.03
N LEU A 291 -34.56 3.24 4.80
CA LEU A 291 -35.58 3.91 3.98
C LEU A 291 -36.69 2.95 3.52
N LEU A 292 -36.35 1.70 3.16
CA LEU A 292 -37.33 0.67 2.80
C LEU A 292 -38.26 0.35 3.97
N ASN A 293 -37.72 0.20 5.18
CA ASN A 293 -38.49 -0.05 6.40
C ASN A 293 -39.45 1.11 6.74
N GLN A 294 -39.14 2.33 6.28
CA GLN A 294 -40.01 3.49 6.38
C GLN A 294 -40.94 3.69 5.18
N LYS A 295 -40.96 2.75 4.22
CA LYS A 295 -41.75 2.83 2.97
C LYS A 295 -41.41 4.05 2.10
N ARG A 296 -40.21 4.62 2.27
CA ARG A 296 -39.71 5.76 1.48
C ARG A 296 -39.00 5.26 0.22
N TYR A 297 -39.76 4.62 -0.65
CA TYR A 297 -39.23 3.91 -1.83
C TYR A 297 -38.58 4.85 -2.86
N ALA A 298 -39.15 6.03 -3.07
CA ALA A 298 -38.63 7.02 -4.02
C ALA A 298 -37.23 7.54 -3.62
N ASP A 299 -37.01 7.80 -2.33
CA ASP A 299 -35.72 8.24 -1.79
C ASP A 299 -34.68 7.11 -1.77
N CYS A 300 -35.14 5.86 -1.64
CA CYS A 300 -34.28 4.69 -1.56
C CYS A 300 -33.60 4.35 -2.90
N LEU A 301 -34.31 4.45 -4.02
CA LEU A 301 -33.80 4.04 -5.34
C LEU A 301 -32.49 4.74 -5.76
N PRO A 302 -32.34 6.07 -5.64
CA PRO A 302 -31.06 6.75 -5.92
C PRO A 302 -29.92 6.28 -5.02
N GLN A 303 -30.22 5.95 -3.76
CA GLN A 303 -29.23 5.45 -2.81
C GLN A 303 -28.80 4.02 -3.17
N LEU A 304 -29.75 3.15 -3.50
CA LEU A 304 -29.52 1.79 -3.98
C LEU A 304 -28.65 1.80 -5.24
N GLN A 305 -28.93 2.69 -6.19
CA GLN A 305 -28.14 2.80 -7.42
C GLN A 305 -26.66 3.07 -7.14
N LYS A 306 -26.36 3.93 -6.18
CA LYS A 306 -24.97 4.19 -5.74
C LYS A 306 -24.34 3.00 -5.01
N VAL A 307 -25.13 2.18 -4.33
CA VAL A 307 -24.63 0.94 -3.72
C VAL A 307 -24.28 -0.08 -4.82
N PHE A 308 -25.08 -0.17 -5.89
CA PHE A 308 -24.82 -1.03 -7.05
C PHE A 308 -23.54 -0.69 -7.82
N GLU A 309 -23.03 0.55 -7.72
CA GLU A 309 -21.72 0.92 -8.30
C GLU A 309 -20.57 0.12 -7.68
N ARG A 310 -20.74 -0.32 -6.42
CA ARG A 310 -19.77 -1.15 -5.70
C ARG A 310 -20.21 -2.59 -5.62
N LEU A 311 -21.36 -2.87 -5.02
CA LEU A 311 -21.78 -4.20 -4.61
C LEU A 311 -22.78 -4.78 -5.62
N ASN A 312 -22.54 -6.00 -6.08
CA ASN A 312 -23.44 -6.74 -6.96
C ASN A 312 -23.90 -8.02 -6.28
N THR A 313 -24.83 -7.90 -5.33
CA THR A 313 -25.32 -9.03 -4.53
C THR A 313 -26.82 -9.25 -4.71
N CYS A 314 -27.30 -10.46 -4.43
CA CYS A 314 -28.70 -10.82 -4.63
C CYS A 314 -29.62 -9.96 -3.75
N GLU A 315 -29.22 -9.65 -2.51
CA GLU A 315 -30.00 -8.85 -1.55
C GLU A 315 -30.33 -7.46 -2.10
N LEU A 316 -29.41 -6.84 -2.84
CA LEU A 316 -29.64 -5.52 -3.44
C LEU A 316 -30.67 -5.57 -4.56
N TYR A 317 -30.68 -6.63 -5.38
CA TYR A 317 -31.73 -6.84 -6.38
C TYR A 317 -33.09 -7.07 -5.72
N ALA A 318 -33.13 -7.82 -4.62
CA ALA A 318 -34.36 -8.03 -3.85
C ALA A 318 -34.91 -6.70 -3.29
N ARG A 319 -34.05 -5.90 -2.64
CA ARG A 319 -34.40 -4.56 -2.12
C ARG A 319 -34.92 -3.63 -3.21
N ARG A 320 -34.25 -3.59 -4.38
CA ARG A 320 -34.67 -2.76 -5.50
C ARG A 320 -35.98 -3.24 -6.13
N ALA A 321 -36.19 -4.56 -6.22
CA ALA A 321 -37.45 -5.13 -6.68
C ALA A 321 -38.62 -4.72 -5.78
N THR A 322 -38.46 -4.80 -4.45
CA THR A 322 -39.48 -4.35 -3.47
C THR A 322 -39.79 -2.87 -3.64
N ALA A 323 -38.78 -2.02 -3.83
CA ALA A 323 -38.99 -0.60 -4.07
C ALA A 323 -39.74 -0.33 -5.40
N TRP A 324 -39.41 -1.05 -6.48
CA TRP A 324 -40.11 -0.92 -7.76
C TRP A 324 -41.56 -1.38 -7.70
N GLU A 325 -41.82 -2.50 -7.02
CA GLU A 325 -43.16 -3.05 -6.84
C GLU A 325 -44.07 -2.08 -6.09
N ALA A 326 -43.58 -1.50 -4.99
CA ALA A 326 -44.33 -0.51 -4.21
C ALA A 326 -44.62 0.79 -4.97
N LEU A 327 -43.81 1.12 -5.98
CA LEU A 327 -44.01 2.27 -6.87
C LEU A 327 -44.83 1.91 -8.13
N GLY A 328 -45.30 0.68 -8.27
CA GLY A 328 -46.13 0.23 -9.40
C GLY A 328 -45.35 -0.12 -10.68
N HIS A 329 -44.02 -0.14 -10.64
CA HIS A 329 -43.17 -0.49 -11.79
C HIS A 329 -42.91 -2.00 -11.87
N LEU A 330 -43.98 -2.77 -12.10
CA LEU A 330 -43.97 -4.23 -12.06
C LEU A 330 -42.96 -4.88 -13.02
N ASP A 331 -42.77 -4.31 -14.21
CA ASP A 331 -41.80 -4.82 -15.19
C ASP A 331 -40.35 -4.79 -14.67
N LYS A 332 -39.99 -3.71 -13.96
CA LYS A 332 -38.64 -3.56 -13.38
C LYS A 332 -38.46 -4.48 -12.18
N ALA A 333 -39.49 -4.57 -11.33
CA ALA A 333 -39.48 -5.49 -10.20
C ALA A 333 -39.32 -6.95 -10.64
N ALA A 334 -40.02 -7.37 -11.69
CA ALA A 334 -39.93 -8.73 -12.23
C ALA A 334 -38.52 -9.06 -12.75
N ARG A 335 -37.87 -8.12 -13.45
CA ARG A 335 -36.48 -8.28 -13.93
C ARG A 335 -35.49 -8.43 -12.77
N ASP A 336 -35.58 -7.56 -11.77
CA ASP A 336 -34.69 -7.62 -10.60
C ASP A 336 -34.91 -8.91 -9.79
N MET A 337 -36.16 -9.35 -9.63
CA MET A 337 -36.50 -10.61 -8.96
C MET A 337 -35.99 -11.83 -9.75
N GLN A 338 -36.00 -11.78 -11.08
CA GLN A 338 -35.40 -12.83 -11.91
C GLN A 338 -33.88 -12.91 -11.70
N THR A 339 -33.20 -11.77 -11.63
CA THR A 339 -31.75 -11.71 -11.36
C THR A 339 -31.44 -12.21 -9.95
N TYR A 340 -32.22 -11.79 -8.95
CA TYR A 340 -32.13 -12.31 -7.58
C TYR A 340 -32.17 -13.84 -7.56
N ARG A 341 -33.19 -14.46 -8.18
CA ARG A 341 -33.33 -15.93 -8.22
C ARG A 341 -32.17 -16.65 -8.90
N LYS A 342 -31.52 -16.03 -9.88
CA LYS A 342 -30.33 -16.60 -10.54
C LYS A 342 -29.08 -16.56 -9.64
N MET A 343 -29.00 -15.57 -8.75
CA MET A 343 -27.85 -15.35 -7.87
C MET A 343 -27.99 -16.04 -6.51
N VAL A 344 -29.22 -16.29 -6.03
CA VAL A 344 -29.45 -17.06 -4.81
C VAL A 344 -28.89 -18.47 -5.01
N PRO A 345 -27.94 -18.92 -4.18
CA PRO A 345 -27.50 -20.30 -4.19
C PRO A 345 -28.73 -21.19 -3.96
N SER A 346 -29.01 -22.11 -4.89
CA SER A 346 -30.08 -23.08 -4.66
C SER A 346 -29.79 -23.80 -3.33
N ALA A 347 -30.76 -23.84 -2.43
CA ALA A 347 -30.64 -24.41 -1.09
C ALA A 347 -30.43 -25.95 -1.07
N GLY A 348 -29.80 -26.52 -2.10
CA GLY A 348 -29.63 -27.97 -2.30
C GLY A 348 -28.30 -28.37 -2.95
N GLY A 349 -27.27 -27.51 -2.93
CA GLY A 349 -25.90 -27.89 -3.29
C GLY A 349 -25.06 -28.07 -2.03
N SER A 350 -24.81 -29.32 -1.63
CA SER A 350 -23.94 -29.72 -0.53
C SER A 350 -22.64 -28.91 -0.49
N ALA A 351 -22.42 -28.18 0.60
CA ALA A 351 -21.13 -27.55 0.90
C ALA A 351 -20.14 -28.65 1.34
N PHE A 352 -19.07 -28.78 0.56
CA PHE A 352 -17.81 -29.45 0.90
C PHE A 352 -17.04 -28.64 1.95
#